data_AF-A0A1Q7ANJ1-F1
#
_entry.id   AF-A0A1Q7ANJ1-F1
#
_cell.length_a   1.000
_cell.length_b   1.000
_cell.length_c   1.000
_cell.angle_alpha   90.00
_cell.angle_beta   90.00
_cell.angle_gamma   90.00
#
_symmetry.space_group_name_H-M   'P 1'
#
loop_
_entity.id
_entity.type
_entity.pdbx_description
1 polymer ?
#
loop_
_entity_poly.entity_id
_entity_poly.type
_entity_poly.pdbx_seq_one_letter_code
_entity_poly.pdbx_strand_id
1 'polypeptide(L)'
;MAKLPSAWKRLQREAAKEIHLRHVDDERTAGIRRLGRQKRFRYVAPNGRTIANRAELERIRSIVIPPAWTNVWICPDSNGHIQATGRDARGRKQYRYHPRWREKRDEAKYERLVPFARMLPRIRRHTRADLKKRRLPREKVLAAVVQLLEKTLIRIGNEQYARHNHSFGLTTMRDQHAKIDGSKVRFEFRGKSGIRHAVDLEDRQLAKIVKACRDLPGYELFQYVDESGKRQVIDSADVNEYLKDITGAEFTAKDFRTWAGTLLAAAALKALAPFKSQAEAKRNVAGAIQAVAKRLGNTVAVCRKCYIHPAILAAYMEGAAIPSDEAAIIARCRRGVSAAASSEKKGAARLRARRATSTTSRSRVSFTRGRSARRSRRARSSTSRSASTRPASR
;
A
#
# COMPACT_ATOMS: atom_id res chain seq x y z
N MET A 1 10.28 12.98 28.70
CA MET A 1 10.58 13.54 27.36
C MET A 1 11.48 12.57 26.60
N ALA A 2 10.99 11.91 25.55
CA ALA A 2 11.84 11.25 24.56
C ALA A 2 11.12 11.24 23.21
N LYS A 3 11.52 12.16 22.32
CA LYS A 3 11.17 12.14 20.91
C LYS A 3 12.07 11.11 20.23
N LEU A 4 11.51 10.20 19.41
CA LEU A 4 11.66 10.23 17.94
C LEU A 4 11.15 8.94 17.23
N PRO A 5 10.04 9.05 16.47
CA PRO A 5 9.68 8.17 15.34
C PRO A 5 10.41 8.57 14.04
N SER A 6 11.71 8.88 14.10
CA SER A 6 12.36 9.80 13.14
C SER A 6 12.64 9.25 11.75
N ALA A 7 13.04 7.99 11.60
CA ALA A 7 13.54 7.47 10.33
C ALA A 7 12.42 7.30 9.28
N TRP A 8 11.26 6.78 9.68
CA TRP A 8 10.11 6.61 8.79
C TRP A 8 9.48 7.95 8.39
N LYS A 9 9.32 8.86 9.35
CA LYS A 9 8.87 10.23 9.06
C LYS A 9 9.86 10.96 8.16
N ARG A 10 11.17 10.71 8.31
CA ARG A 10 12.22 11.28 7.46
C ARG A 10 12.14 10.74 6.02
N LEU A 11 12.06 9.43 5.84
CA LEU A 11 11.88 8.81 4.52
C LEU A 11 10.57 9.25 3.84
N GLN A 12 9.47 9.36 4.61
CA GLN A 12 8.21 9.89 4.09
C GLN A 12 8.33 11.37 3.69
N ARG A 13 9.07 12.17 4.46
CA ARG A 13 9.34 13.59 4.14
C ARG A 13 10.24 13.73 2.93
N GLU A 14 11.29 12.93 2.81
CA GLU A 14 12.21 12.91 1.67
C GLU A 14 11.49 12.47 0.39
N ALA A 15 10.73 11.38 0.46
CA ALA A 15 9.91 10.91 -0.64
C ALA A 15 8.90 11.98 -1.10
N ALA A 16 8.27 12.71 -0.15
CA ALA A 16 7.35 13.81 -0.44
C ALA A 16 8.06 15.03 -1.08
N LYS A 17 9.23 15.42 -0.55
CA LYS A 17 10.04 16.54 -1.07
C LYS A 17 10.44 16.32 -2.52
N GLU A 18 10.87 15.11 -2.87
CA GLU A 18 11.26 14.76 -4.24
C GLU A 18 10.10 14.86 -5.25
N ILE A 19 8.84 14.71 -4.81
CA ILE A 19 7.64 14.88 -5.67
C ILE A 19 6.94 16.24 -5.49
N HIS A 20 7.62 17.20 -4.84
CA HIS A 20 7.08 18.53 -4.51
C HIS A 20 5.76 18.47 -3.72
N LEU A 21 5.52 17.40 -2.95
CA LEU A 21 4.37 17.28 -2.05
C LEU A 21 4.77 17.64 -0.61
N ARG A 22 3.83 18.23 0.13
CA ARG A 22 3.98 18.58 1.54
C ARG A 22 3.60 17.42 2.44
N HIS A 23 4.46 17.13 3.41
CA HIS A 23 4.11 16.20 4.47
C HIS A 23 3.16 16.90 5.45
N VAL A 24 1.92 16.42 5.56
CA VAL A 24 0.84 16.98 6.39
C VAL A 24 0.36 15.95 7.41
N ASP A 25 -0.06 16.40 8.58
CA ASP A 25 -0.53 15.56 9.68
C ASP A 25 -1.91 16.07 10.09
N ASP A 26 -2.94 15.22 10.01
CA ASP A 26 -4.33 15.64 10.21
C ASP A 26 -4.68 15.97 11.67
N GLU A 27 -3.83 15.58 12.62
CA GLU A 27 -3.97 15.93 14.04
C GLU A 27 -3.29 17.26 14.37
N ARG A 28 -2.22 17.61 13.65
CA ARG A 28 -1.43 18.82 13.91
C ARG A 28 -1.72 19.98 12.96
N THR A 29 -2.31 19.67 11.80
CA THR A 29 -2.60 20.65 10.76
C THR A 29 -4.09 20.94 10.78
N ALA A 30 -4.46 22.18 11.08
CA ALA A 30 -5.85 22.60 10.98
C ALA A 30 -6.34 22.42 9.54
N GLY A 31 -7.42 21.65 9.36
CA GLY A 31 -7.93 21.30 8.04
C GLY A 31 -9.35 21.76 7.80
N ILE A 32 -9.79 21.55 6.56
CA ILE A 32 -11.16 21.82 6.14
C ILE A 32 -12.04 20.70 6.69
N ARG A 33 -13.10 21.07 7.41
CA ARG A 33 -14.07 20.13 7.99
C ARG A 33 -15.25 19.96 7.04
N ARG A 34 -15.70 18.71 6.86
CA ARG A 34 -16.97 18.41 6.17
C ARG A 34 -18.08 18.26 7.20
N LEU A 35 -19.09 19.12 7.13
CA LEU A 35 -20.27 19.10 7.98
C LEU A 35 -21.53 18.79 7.15
N GLY A 36 -22.56 18.23 7.77
CA GLY A 36 -23.84 17.94 7.13
C GLY A 36 -24.11 16.45 6.94
N ARG A 37 -25.09 16.12 6.10
CA ARG A 37 -25.59 14.75 5.86
C ARG A 37 -25.33 14.32 4.42
N GLN A 38 -25.43 13.02 4.14
CA GLN A 38 -25.02 12.39 2.87
C GLN A 38 -25.47 13.10 1.58
N LYS A 39 -26.63 13.77 1.59
CA LYS A 39 -27.19 14.49 0.43
C LYS A 39 -26.83 15.99 0.38
N ARG A 40 -26.32 16.57 1.47
CA ARG A 40 -25.99 18.00 1.61
C ARG A 40 -24.81 18.18 2.57
N PHE A 41 -23.63 18.42 2.00
CA PHE A 41 -22.42 18.73 2.75
C PHE A 41 -22.05 20.21 2.61
N ARG A 42 -21.58 20.82 3.70
CA ARG A 42 -20.89 22.11 3.71
C ARG A 42 -19.44 21.91 4.16
N TYR A 43 -18.53 22.68 3.58
CA TYR A 43 -17.10 22.62 3.91
C TYR A 43 -16.71 23.89 4.65
N VAL A 44 -16.05 23.73 5.79
CA VAL A 44 -15.67 24.82 6.67
C VAL A 44 -14.16 24.86 6.80
N ALA A 45 -13.56 25.99 6.46
CA ALA A 45 -12.11 26.20 6.56
C ALA A 45 -11.65 26.29 8.03
N PRO A 46 -10.33 26.20 8.31
CA PRO A 46 -9.78 26.33 9.66
C PRO A 46 -10.20 27.61 10.40
N ASN A 47 -10.39 28.71 9.67
CA ASN A 47 -10.84 30.00 10.19
C ASN A 47 -12.36 30.08 10.44
N GLY A 48 -13.09 28.96 10.33
CA GLY A 48 -14.54 28.90 10.56
C GLY A 48 -15.41 29.35 9.38
N ARG A 49 -14.82 29.88 8.30
CA ARG A 49 -15.59 30.35 7.14
C ARG A 49 -16.02 29.19 6.24
N THR A 50 -17.24 29.28 5.72
CA THR A 50 -17.75 28.34 4.71
C THR A 50 -17.00 28.51 3.39
N ILE A 51 -16.57 27.41 2.79
CA ILE A 51 -15.91 27.41 1.49
C ILE A 51 -16.97 27.48 0.39
N ALA A 52 -17.05 28.63 -0.27
CA ALA A 52 -17.88 28.84 -1.46
C ALA A 52 -17.07 28.91 -2.77
N ASN A 53 -15.73 28.96 -2.68
CA ASN A 53 -14.86 29.04 -3.86
C ASN A 53 -15.03 27.79 -4.73
N ARG A 54 -15.41 28.00 -6.00
CA ARG A 54 -15.70 26.93 -6.96
C ARG A 54 -14.51 26.01 -7.22
N ALA A 55 -13.31 26.56 -7.40
CA ALA A 55 -12.11 25.78 -7.66
C ALA A 55 -11.76 24.87 -6.47
N GLU A 56 -11.93 25.37 -5.25
CA GLU A 56 -11.68 24.59 -4.04
C GLU A 56 -12.74 23.49 -3.83
N LEU A 57 -14.01 23.77 -4.14
CA LEU A 57 -15.08 22.77 -4.11
C LEU A 57 -14.87 21.67 -5.17
N GLU A 58 -14.44 22.03 -6.37
CA GLU A 58 -14.10 21.08 -7.43
C GLU A 58 -12.91 20.18 -7.02
N ARG A 59 -11.87 20.77 -6.41
CA ARG A 59 -10.76 20.00 -5.83
C ARG A 59 -11.26 19.01 -4.79
N ILE A 60 -12.07 19.43 -3.83
CA ILE A 60 -12.61 18.55 -2.78
C ILE A 60 -13.43 17.40 -3.38
N ARG A 61 -14.26 17.68 -4.40
CA ARG A 61 -15.03 16.65 -5.12
C ARG A 61 -14.12 15.62 -5.79
N SER A 62 -13.01 16.07 -6.40
CA SER A 62 -12.04 15.18 -7.05
C SER A 62 -11.32 14.20 -6.11
N ILE A 63 -11.30 14.47 -4.79
CA ILE A 63 -10.73 13.56 -3.78
C ILE A 63 -11.60 12.30 -3.61
N VAL A 64 -12.88 12.36 -3.99
CA VAL A 64 -13.87 11.27 -3.89
C VAL A 64 -13.92 10.71 -2.45
N ILE A 65 -14.29 11.59 -1.51
CA ILE A 65 -14.48 11.25 -0.10
C ILE A 65 -15.85 10.60 0.06
N PRO A 66 -15.95 9.32 0.46
CA PRO A 66 -17.22 8.63 0.56
C PRO A 66 -18.22 9.39 1.44
N PRO A 67 -19.50 9.49 1.03
CA PRO A 67 -20.50 10.25 1.75
C PRO A 67 -20.78 9.67 3.15
N ALA A 68 -20.59 8.36 3.33
CA ALA A 68 -20.76 7.70 4.61
C ALA A 68 -19.65 7.99 5.65
N TRP A 69 -18.56 8.65 5.27
CA TRP A 69 -17.49 8.96 6.24
C TRP A 69 -17.90 10.07 7.21
N THR A 70 -17.64 9.86 8.49
CA THR A 70 -17.80 10.84 9.58
C THR A 70 -16.44 11.42 9.98
N ASN A 71 -16.42 12.48 10.80
CA ASN A 71 -15.20 13.12 11.30
C ASN A 71 -14.15 13.38 10.20
N VAL A 72 -14.62 13.95 9.08
CA VAL A 72 -13.79 14.15 7.90
C VAL A 72 -12.95 15.41 8.03
N TRP A 73 -11.64 15.22 7.90
CA TRP A 73 -10.63 16.25 7.75
C TRP A 73 -10.16 16.26 6.29
N ILE A 74 -10.02 17.44 5.70
CA ILE A 74 -9.55 17.64 4.34
C ILE A 74 -8.35 18.57 4.39
N CYS A 75 -7.27 18.20 3.71
CA CYS A 75 -6.07 19.00 3.67
C CYS A 75 -6.33 20.33 2.93
N PRO A 76 -5.97 21.49 3.51
CA PRO A 76 -6.13 22.78 2.86
C PRO A 76 -5.16 22.94 1.68
N ASP A 77 -3.98 22.33 1.75
CA ASP A 77 -3.00 22.35 0.67
C ASP A 77 -3.29 21.26 -0.37
N SER A 78 -3.46 21.67 -1.63
CA SER A 78 -3.60 20.75 -2.78
C SER A 78 -2.39 19.83 -2.96
N ASN A 79 -1.21 20.26 -2.51
CA ASN A 79 0.03 19.49 -2.55
C ASN A 79 0.28 18.66 -1.28
N GLY A 80 -0.66 18.57 -0.33
CA GLY A 80 -0.54 17.69 0.83
C GLY A 80 -0.56 16.20 0.43
N HIS A 81 0.40 15.41 0.91
CA HIS A 81 0.46 13.98 0.56
C HIS A 81 -0.78 13.18 1.02
N ILE A 82 -1.37 13.57 2.16
CA ILE A 82 -2.73 13.19 2.57
C ILE A 82 -3.67 14.30 2.12
N GLN A 83 -4.70 13.95 1.37
CA GLN A 83 -5.72 14.87 0.88
C GLN A 83 -6.96 14.89 1.76
N ALA A 84 -7.33 13.76 2.36
CA ALA A 84 -8.39 13.72 3.37
C ALA A 84 -8.23 12.53 4.32
N THR A 85 -8.75 12.67 5.54
CA THR A 85 -8.99 11.57 6.46
C THR A 85 -10.45 11.60 6.91
N GLY A 86 -10.93 10.49 7.45
CA GLY A 86 -12.28 10.38 7.99
C GLY A 86 -12.49 9.04 8.66
N ARG A 87 -13.65 8.82 9.27
CA ARG A 87 -14.04 7.55 9.87
C ARG A 87 -15.09 6.88 9.00
N ASP A 88 -14.89 5.62 8.64
CA ASP A 88 -15.91 4.87 7.90
C ASP A 88 -17.09 4.44 8.79
N ALA A 89 -18.07 3.75 8.21
CA ALA A 89 -19.24 3.24 8.93
C ALA A 89 -18.91 2.30 10.10
N ARG A 90 -17.67 1.82 10.20
CA ARG A 90 -17.17 0.99 11.31
C ARG A 90 -16.23 1.77 12.24
N GLY A 91 -16.22 3.11 12.17
CA GLY A 91 -15.40 3.99 13.01
C GLY A 91 -13.91 4.03 12.67
N ARG A 92 -13.46 3.31 11.64
CA ARG A 92 -12.03 3.17 11.30
C ARG A 92 -11.52 4.43 10.60
N LYS A 93 -10.35 4.93 11.01
CA LYS A 93 -9.67 6.06 10.33
C LYS A 93 -9.24 5.62 8.93
N GLN A 94 -9.80 6.26 7.93
CA GLN A 94 -9.53 6.07 6.51
C GLN A 94 -8.79 7.28 5.94
N TYR A 95 -8.05 7.03 4.86
CA TYR A 95 -7.20 8.04 4.22
C TYR A 95 -7.52 8.14 2.72
N ARG A 96 -7.43 9.36 2.20
CA ARG A 96 -7.32 9.69 0.78
C ARG A 96 -5.98 10.36 0.58
N TYR A 97 -5.14 9.77 -0.28
CA TYR A 97 -3.82 10.28 -0.60
C TYR A 97 -3.81 11.01 -1.94
N HIS A 98 -2.90 11.97 -2.08
CA HIS A 98 -2.63 12.60 -3.37
C HIS A 98 -2.25 11.55 -4.42
N PRO A 99 -2.71 11.64 -5.69
CA PRO A 99 -2.38 10.66 -6.73
C PRO A 99 -0.88 10.39 -6.89
N ARG A 100 -0.06 11.44 -6.98
CA ARG A 100 1.42 11.33 -7.03
C ARG A 100 2.04 10.64 -5.81
N TRP A 101 1.41 10.73 -4.64
CA TRP A 101 1.87 10.00 -3.46
C TRP A 101 1.64 8.49 -3.60
N ARG A 102 0.54 8.09 -4.23
CA ARG A 102 0.26 6.67 -4.51
C ARG A 102 1.23 6.10 -5.54
N GLU A 103 1.47 6.81 -6.64
CA GLU A 103 2.43 6.41 -7.69
C GLU A 103 3.81 6.12 -7.08
N LYS A 104 4.35 7.08 -6.31
CA LYS A 104 5.66 6.91 -5.68
C LYS A 104 5.68 5.87 -4.56
N ARG A 105 4.62 5.71 -3.77
CA ARG A 105 4.52 4.63 -2.76
C ARG A 105 4.42 3.26 -3.40
N ASP A 106 3.80 3.17 -4.57
CA ASP A 106 3.70 1.94 -5.32
C ASP A 106 5.04 1.51 -5.92
N GLU A 107 5.97 2.44 -6.10
CA GLU A 107 7.34 2.16 -6.54
C GLU A 107 8.27 1.89 -5.35
N ALA A 108 8.22 2.76 -4.33
CA ALA A 108 9.00 2.64 -3.09
C ALA A 108 8.72 1.35 -2.30
N LYS A 109 7.53 0.74 -2.46
CA LYS A 109 7.24 -0.55 -1.79
C LYS A 109 8.14 -1.68 -2.29
N TYR A 110 8.60 -1.61 -3.54
CA TYR A 110 9.48 -2.62 -4.14
C TYR A 110 10.96 -2.32 -3.85
N GLU A 111 11.32 -1.04 -3.73
CA GLU A 111 12.67 -0.65 -3.30
C GLU A 111 13.03 -1.25 -1.94
N ARG A 112 12.08 -1.28 -1.01
CA ARG A 112 12.25 -1.86 0.34
C ARG A 112 12.31 -3.39 0.35
N LEU A 113 11.83 -4.05 -0.71
CA LEU A 113 11.80 -5.51 -0.77
C LEU A 113 13.20 -6.11 -0.88
N VAL A 114 14.12 -5.46 -1.59
CA VAL A 114 15.51 -5.92 -1.74
C VAL A 114 16.28 -5.88 -0.42
N PRO A 115 16.29 -4.77 0.34
CA PRO A 115 16.85 -4.73 1.70
C PRO A 115 16.21 -5.78 2.63
N PHE A 116 14.89 -5.96 2.57
CA PHE A 116 14.20 -6.98 3.36
C PHE A 116 14.71 -8.39 3.05
N ALA A 117 14.76 -8.74 1.76
CA ALA A 117 15.23 -10.06 1.32
C ALA A 117 16.68 -10.35 1.74
N ARG A 118 17.55 -9.33 1.69
CA ARG A 118 18.94 -9.43 2.21
C ARG A 118 19.01 -9.63 3.72
N MET A 119 18.00 -9.18 4.47
CA MET A 119 17.93 -9.31 5.92
C MET A 119 17.37 -10.68 6.36
N LEU A 120 16.67 -11.41 5.48
CA LEU A 120 16.06 -12.70 5.81
C LEU A 120 17.03 -13.72 6.41
N PRO A 121 18.27 -13.90 5.94
CA PRO A 121 19.21 -14.81 6.59
C PRO A 121 19.46 -14.46 8.07
N ARG A 122 19.54 -13.18 8.42
CA ARG A 122 19.68 -12.73 9.81
C ARG A 122 18.40 -13.00 10.61
N ILE A 123 17.23 -12.66 10.08
CA ILE A 123 15.93 -12.96 10.71
C ILE A 123 15.79 -14.46 10.98
N ARG A 124 16.10 -15.30 9.99
CA ARG A 124 16.03 -16.77 10.09
C ARG A 124 17.01 -17.29 11.15
N ARG A 125 18.22 -16.73 11.28
CA ARG A 125 19.17 -17.09 12.35
C ARG A 125 18.67 -16.71 13.74
N HIS A 126 18.21 -15.47 13.92
CA HIS A 126 17.69 -15.00 15.21
C HIS A 126 16.47 -15.81 15.65
N THR A 127 15.48 -15.97 14.78
CA THR A 127 14.29 -16.76 15.09
C THR A 127 14.65 -18.21 15.44
N ARG A 128 15.56 -18.86 14.68
CA ARG A 128 16.05 -20.21 15.04
C ARG A 128 16.71 -20.27 16.41
N ALA A 129 17.44 -19.24 16.83
CA ALA A 129 18.05 -19.18 18.16
C ALA A 129 16.97 -19.02 19.25
N ASP A 130 16.03 -18.10 19.07
CA ASP A 130 14.93 -17.88 20.02
C ASP A 130 14.02 -19.11 20.18
N LEU A 131 13.78 -19.85 19.09
CA LEU A 131 13.02 -21.10 19.15
C LEU A 131 13.68 -22.19 20.02
N LYS A 132 14.99 -22.10 20.28
CA LYS A 132 15.74 -23.03 21.15
C LYS A 132 15.69 -22.65 22.63
N LYS A 133 15.16 -21.48 22.99
CA LYS A 133 15.05 -21.05 24.40
C LYS A 133 14.27 -22.09 25.23
N ARG A 134 14.69 -22.28 26.48
CA ARG A 134 13.97 -23.14 27.45
C ARG A 134 12.61 -22.51 27.79
N ARG A 135 11.65 -23.36 28.17
CA ARG A 135 10.26 -22.95 28.49
C ARG A 135 9.61 -22.22 27.29
N LEU A 136 8.69 -21.28 27.55
CA LEU A 136 7.92 -20.54 26.56
C LEU A 136 7.97 -19.01 26.80
N PRO A 137 9.16 -18.38 26.76
CA PRO A 137 9.27 -16.93 26.92
C PRO A 137 8.72 -16.15 25.71
N ARG A 138 8.50 -14.84 25.88
CA ARG A 138 7.96 -13.93 24.85
C ARG A 138 8.66 -14.10 23.50
N GLU A 139 9.99 -14.06 23.46
CA GLU A 139 10.74 -14.09 22.20
C GLU A 139 10.59 -15.44 21.48
N LYS A 140 10.39 -16.54 22.21
CA LYS A 140 10.18 -17.86 21.61
C LYS A 140 8.83 -17.93 20.89
N VAL A 141 7.79 -17.35 21.48
CA VAL A 141 6.46 -17.27 20.85
C VAL A 141 6.51 -16.33 19.65
N LEU A 142 7.17 -15.17 19.76
CA LEU A 142 7.38 -14.24 18.65
C LEU A 142 8.14 -14.87 17.49
N ALA A 143 9.23 -15.57 17.78
CA ALA A 143 10.01 -16.30 16.77
C ALA A 143 9.16 -17.38 16.08
N ALA A 144 8.30 -18.07 16.82
CA ALA A 144 7.37 -19.04 16.24
C ALA A 144 6.36 -18.36 15.32
N VAL A 145 5.76 -17.23 15.74
CA VAL A 145 4.84 -16.45 14.90
C VAL A 145 5.52 -15.95 13.62
N VAL A 146 6.76 -15.48 13.69
CA VAL A 146 7.52 -15.03 12.50
C VAL A 146 7.82 -16.20 11.56
N GLN A 147 8.23 -17.36 12.08
CA GLN A 147 8.45 -18.55 11.25
C GLN A 147 7.15 -19.08 10.63
N LEU A 148 6.05 -19.06 11.39
CA LEU A 148 4.72 -19.40 10.88
C LEU A 148 4.31 -18.44 9.76
N LEU A 149 4.51 -17.13 9.93
CA LEU A 149 4.25 -16.13 8.90
C LEU A 149 5.01 -16.44 7.61
N GLU A 150 6.30 -16.78 7.71
CA GLU A 150 7.13 -17.09 6.54
C GLU A 150 6.69 -18.40 5.85
N LYS A 151 6.44 -19.47 6.62
CA LYS A 151 6.13 -20.81 6.07
C LYS A 151 4.70 -20.95 5.56
N THR A 152 3.74 -20.40 6.30
CA THR A 152 2.30 -20.55 6.02
C THR A 152 1.75 -19.42 5.16
N LEU A 153 2.43 -18.27 5.14
CA LEU A 153 1.97 -17.02 4.55
C LEU A 153 0.66 -16.51 5.13
N ILE A 154 0.20 -17.02 6.28
CA ILE A 154 -0.98 -16.50 6.98
C ILE A 154 -0.73 -15.04 7.34
N ARG A 155 -1.76 -14.19 7.23
CA ARG A 155 -1.62 -12.77 7.60
C ARG A 155 -1.43 -12.66 9.10
N ILE A 156 -0.65 -11.68 9.53
CA ILE A 156 -0.38 -11.48 10.95
C ILE A 156 -1.66 -11.30 11.77
N GLY A 157 -2.67 -10.60 11.24
CA GLY A 157 -3.90 -10.32 11.96
C GLY A 157 -3.80 -9.01 12.75
N ASN A 158 -4.94 -8.46 13.12
CA ASN A 158 -4.99 -7.27 13.99
C ASN A 158 -6.30 -7.33 14.76
N GLU A 159 -6.21 -7.15 16.06
CA GLU A 159 -7.30 -7.41 17.01
C GLU A 159 -8.54 -6.58 16.73
N GLN A 160 -8.38 -5.31 16.36
CA GLN A 160 -9.50 -4.44 16.01
C GLN A 160 -10.32 -5.01 14.84
N TYR A 161 -9.66 -5.64 13.86
CA TYR A 161 -10.34 -6.28 12.73
C TYR A 161 -10.96 -7.62 13.11
N ALA A 162 -10.37 -8.37 14.03
CA ALA A 162 -10.88 -9.66 14.47
C ALA A 162 -12.22 -9.50 15.21
N ARG A 163 -12.30 -8.55 16.15
CA ARG A 163 -13.50 -8.32 16.96
C ARG A 163 -14.72 -7.91 16.11
N HIS A 164 -14.54 -7.05 15.11
CA HIS A 164 -15.65 -6.51 14.32
C HIS A 164 -16.06 -7.38 13.13
N ASN A 165 -15.15 -8.20 12.59
CA ASN A 165 -15.39 -8.91 11.32
C ASN A 165 -15.35 -10.43 11.45
N HIS A 166 -15.12 -10.95 12.66
CA HIS A 166 -14.84 -12.37 12.90
C HIS A 166 -13.80 -12.91 11.89
N SER A 167 -12.74 -12.11 11.68
CA SER A 167 -11.70 -12.36 10.69
C SER A 167 -10.34 -12.47 11.40
N PHE A 168 -9.71 -13.63 11.30
CA PHE A 168 -8.52 -13.98 12.06
C PHE A 168 -7.24 -13.95 11.20
N GLY A 169 -6.12 -13.72 11.86
CA GLY A 169 -4.75 -13.93 11.38
C GLY A 169 -3.93 -14.55 12.52
N LEU A 170 -2.62 -14.75 12.32
CA LEU A 170 -1.77 -15.43 13.32
C LEU A 170 -1.97 -14.89 14.74
N THR A 171 -1.75 -13.60 14.99
CA THR A 171 -1.83 -12.97 16.32
C THR A 171 -3.26 -12.77 16.83
N THR A 172 -4.29 -13.19 16.08
CA THR A 172 -5.68 -13.15 16.54
C THR A 172 -6.35 -14.52 16.49
N MET A 173 -5.60 -15.57 16.16
CA MET A 173 -6.10 -16.94 16.21
C MET A 173 -6.46 -17.34 17.63
N ARG A 174 -7.36 -18.31 17.71
CA ARG A 174 -7.85 -18.92 18.94
C ARG A 174 -7.53 -20.39 18.91
N ASP A 175 -7.59 -21.05 20.05
CA ASP A 175 -7.21 -22.47 20.18
C ASP A 175 -7.97 -23.38 19.21
N GLN A 176 -9.27 -23.14 19.05
CA GLN A 176 -10.12 -23.86 18.10
C GLN A 176 -9.68 -23.76 16.63
N HIS A 177 -8.86 -22.76 16.28
CA HIS A 177 -8.36 -22.58 14.90
C HIS A 177 -7.14 -23.44 14.60
N ALA A 178 -6.57 -24.16 15.58
CA ALA A 178 -5.38 -24.98 15.39
C ALA A 178 -5.62 -26.42 15.87
N LYS A 179 -5.52 -27.36 14.93
CA LYS A 179 -5.48 -28.80 15.21
C LYS A 179 -4.02 -29.26 15.14
N ILE A 180 -3.52 -29.89 16.20
CA ILE A 180 -2.13 -30.36 16.29
C ILE A 180 -2.14 -31.89 16.41
N ASP A 181 -1.41 -32.55 15.52
CA ASP A 181 -1.20 -33.99 15.50
C ASP A 181 0.28 -34.30 15.23
N GLY A 182 1.02 -34.72 16.26
CA GLY A 182 2.45 -34.97 16.17
C GLY A 182 3.26 -33.75 15.70
N SER A 183 3.85 -33.85 14.50
CA SER A 183 4.59 -32.77 13.82
C SER A 183 3.71 -31.88 12.94
N LYS A 184 2.44 -32.24 12.75
CA LYS A 184 1.50 -31.57 11.85
C LYS A 184 0.63 -30.59 12.61
N VAL A 185 0.44 -29.41 12.04
CA VAL A 185 -0.49 -28.39 12.50
C VAL A 185 -1.39 -28.00 11.33
N ARG A 186 -2.70 -28.11 11.52
CA ARG A 186 -3.71 -27.61 10.58
C ARG A 186 -4.37 -26.37 11.16
N PHE A 187 -4.23 -25.25 10.46
CA PHE A 187 -4.90 -24.00 10.78
C PHE A 187 -6.19 -23.86 9.97
N GLU A 188 -7.34 -23.77 10.65
CA GLU A 188 -8.66 -23.59 10.05
C GLU A 188 -9.34 -22.34 10.62
N PHE A 189 -9.58 -21.32 9.78
CA PHE A 189 -10.11 -20.04 10.25
C PHE A 189 -10.75 -19.21 9.13
N ARG A 190 -11.62 -18.28 9.53
CA ARG A 190 -12.14 -17.24 8.64
C ARG A 190 -11.18 -16.06 8.62
N GLY A 191 -10.55 -15.77 7.49
CA GLY A 191 -9.59 -14.68 7.32
C GLY A 191 -10.20 -13.38 6.78
N LYS A 192 -9.33 -12.50 6.28
CA LYS A 192 -9.73 -11.20 5.70
C LYS A 192 -10.81 -11.37 4.62
N SER A 193 -11.80 -10.48 4.64
CA SER A 193 -12.97 -10.51 3.74
C SER A 193 -13.84 -11.77 3.88
N GLY A 194 -13.71 -12.49 5.00
CA GLY A 194 -14.52 -13.66 5.28
C GLY A 194 -14.10 -14.94 4.56
N ILE A 195 -12.94 -14.94 3.88
CA ILE A 195 -12.42 -16.09 3.16
C ILE A 195 -12.03 -17.19 4.15
N ARG A 196 -12.50 -18.43 3.94
CA ARG A 196 -12.07 -19.58 4.74
C ARG A 196 -10.66 -20.01 4.32
N HIS A 197 -9.80 -20.23 5.30
CA HIS A 197 -8.44 -20.73 5.13
C HIS A 197 -8.31 -22.08 5.83
N ALA A 198 -7.70 -23.04 5.13
CA ALA A 198 -7.18 -24.28 5.67
C ALA A 198 -5.70 -24.35 5.26
N VAL A 199 -4.80 -24.34 6.24
CA VAL A 199 -3.35 -24.32 5.98
C VAL A 199 -2.67 -25.38 6.82
N ASP A 200 -2.02 -26.33 6.14
CA ASP A 200 -1.24 -27.38 6.77
C ASP A 200 0.23 -26.96 6.90
N LEU A 201 0.82 -27.30 8.03
CA LEU A 201 2.22 -27.12 8.36
C LEU A 201 2.76 -28.43 8.93
N GLU A 202 3.89 -28.89 8.42
CA GLU A 202 4.65 -30.00 9.00
C GLU A 202 5.98 -29.47 9.53
N ASP A 203 6.07 -29.32 10.84
CA ASP A 203 7.26 -28.86 11.55
C ASP A 203 7.17 -29.25 13.03
N ARG A 204 8.02 -30.21 13.44
CA ARG A 204 7.99 -30.75 14.81
C ARG A 204 8.26 -29.69 15.88
N GLN A 205 9.11 -28.70 15.62
CA GLN A 205 9.45 -27.68 16.61
C GLN A 205 8.32 -26.65 16.75
N LEU A 206 7.77 -26.18 15.62
CA LEU A 206 6.63 -25.26 15.63
C LEU A 206 5.37 -25.93 16.17
N ALA A 207 5.10 -27.19 15.83
CA ALA A 207 3.96 -27.95 16.37
C ALA A 207 4.00 -28.03 17.90
N LYS A 208 5.18 -28.32 18.48
CA LYS A 208 5.39 -28.32 19.94
C LYS A 208 5.13 -26.95 20.56
N ILE A 209 5.58 -25.87 19.92
CA ILE A 209 5.40 -24.51 20.44
C ILE A 209 3.94 -24.08 20.34
N VAL A 210 3.28 -24.32 19.20
CA VAL A 210 1.85 -24.04 19.02
C VAL A 210 1.02 -24.81 20.05
N LYS A 211 1.32 -26.09 20.28
CA LYS A 211 0.69 -26.88 21.34
C LYS A 211 0.92 -26.27 22.71
N ALA A 212 2.16 -25.90 23.05
CA ALA A 212 2.48 -25.29 24.33
C ALA A 212 1.76 -23.96 24.57
N CYS A 213 1.55 -23.13 23.53
CA CYS A 213 0.77 -21.91 23.65
C CYS A 213 -0.74 -22.21 23.81
N ARG A 214 -1.26 -23.21 23.09
CA ARG A 214 -2.67 -23.63 23.15
C ARG A 214 -3.05 -24.26 24.50
N ASP A 215 -2.10 -24.98 25.11
CA ASP A 215 -2.34 -25.67 26.39
C ASP A 215 -2.30 -24.69 27.59
N LEU A 216 -1.97 -23.41 27.38
CA LEU A 216 -2.14 -22.34 28.37
C LEU A 216 -3.63 -21.94 28.48
N PRO A 217 -4.12 -21.60 29.69
CA PRO A 217 -5.51 -21.19 29.86
C PRO A 217 -5.76 -19.83 29.19
N GLY A 218 -6.67 -19.78 28.21
CA GLY A 218 -7.01 -18.56 27.48
C GLY A 218 -7.91 -18.85 26.28
N TYR A 219 -8.20 -17.82 25.48
CA TYR A 219 -8.88 -17.99 24.19
C TYR A 219 -7.92 -17.83 23.01
N GLU A 220 -6.89 -16.99 23.16
CA GLU A 220 -5.93 -16.63 22.13
C GLU A 220 -4.82 -17.69 22.00
N LEU A 221 -4.56 -18.11 20.77
CA LEU A 221 -3.62 -19.21 20.50
C LEU A 221 -2.17 -18.85 20.82
N PHE A 222 -1.73 -17.61 20.58
CA PHE A 222 -0.35 -17.21 20.79
C PHE A 222 -0.23 -16.36 22.04
N GLN A 223 0.13 -17.03 23.13
CA GLN A 223 0.23 -16.49 24.47
C GLN A 223 1.45 -17.09 25.19
N TYR A 224 1.89 -16.41 26.23
CA TYR A 224 2.99 -16.82 27.09
C TYR A 224 2.74 -16.41 28.54
N VAL A 225 3.55 -16.93 29.46
CA VAL A 225 3.57 -16.51 30.86
C VAL A 225 4.84 -15.71 31.10
N ASP A 226 4.70 -14.48 31.60
CA ASP A 226 5.82 -13.59 31.90
C ASP A 226 6.51 -13.95 33.23
N GLU A 227 7.56 -13.19 33.57
CA GLU A 227 8.35 -13.40 34.78
C GLU A 227 7.54 -13.20 36.08
N SER A 228 6.44 -12.44 36.01
CA SER A 228 5.51 -12.24 37.14
C SER A 228 4.49 -13.38 37.27
N GLY A 229 4.57 -14.42 36.43
CA GLY A 229 3.59 -15.50 36.39
C GLY A 229 2.29 -15.11 35.71
N LYS A 230 2.22 -13.93 35.07
CA LYS A 230 1.02 -13.43 34.42
C LYS A 230 1.00 -13.83 32.95
N ARG A 231 -0.19 -14.23 32.49
CA ARG A 231 -0.42 -14.54 31.08
C ARG A 231 -0.47 -13.26 30.24
N GLN A 232 0.21 -13.32 29.10
CA GLN A 232 0.27 -12.28 28.10
C GLN A 232 -0.05 -12.83 26.72
N VAL A 233 -0.68 -12.02 25.88
CA VAL A 233 -1.05 -12.37 24.49
C VAL A 233 -0.09 -11.66 23.55
N ILE A 234 0.28 -12.32 22.45
CA ILE A 234 1.05 -11.70 21.37
C ILE A 234 0.13 -11.00 20.38
N ASP A 235 0.35 -9.71 20.16
CA ASP A 235 -0.37 -8.93 19.16
C ASP A 235 0.49 -8.57 17.93
N SER A 236 -0.11 -7.80 17.01
CA SER A 236 0.58 -7.40 15.78
C SER A 236 1.67 -6.35 16.00
N ALA A 237 1.58 -5.54 17.06
CA ALA A 237 2.60 -4.56 17.43
C ALA A 237 3.83 -5.28 17.98
N ASP A 238 3.65 -6.28 18.86
CA ASP A 238 4.74 -7.09 19.40
C ASP A 238 5.60 -7.72 18.30
N VAL A 239 4.96 -8.25 17.26
CA VAL A 239 5.68 -8.91 16.14
C VAL A 239 6.47 -7.90 15.31
N ASN A 240 5.93 -6.70 15.08
CA ASN A 240 6.67 -5.67 14.34
C ASN A 240 7.81 -5.08 15.19
N GLU A 241 7.62 -4.95 16.50
CA GLU A 241 8.67 -4.56 17.44
C GLU A 241 9.81 -5.58 17.44
N TYR A 242 9.48 -6.87 17.59
CA TYR A 242 10.46 -7.95 17.52
C TYR A 242 11.26 -7.96 16.20
N LEU A 243 10.59 -7.78 15.07
CA LEU A 243 11.26 -7.67 13.77
C LEU A 243 12.20 -6.46 13.73
N LYS A 244 11.80 -5.33 14.30
CA LYS A 244 12.64 -4.14 14.40
C LYS A 244 13.85 -4.40 15.28
N ASP A 245 13.69 -5.03 16.43
CA ASP A 245 14.78 -5.30 17.36
C ASP A 245 15.85 -6.22 16.76
N ILE A 246 15.43 -7.31 16.11
CA ILE A 246 16.39 -8.27 15.53
C ILE A 246 17.04 -7.78 14.23
N THR A 247 16.46 -6.79 13.55
CA THR A 247 16.96 -6.27 12.27
C THR A 247 17.56 -4.87 12.32
N GLY A 248 17.25 -4.08 13.35
CA GLY A 248 17.52 -2.64 13.40
C GLY A 248 16.78 -1.82 12.35
N ALA A 249 15.79 -2.42 11.66
CA ALA A 249 15.15 -1.84 10.49
C ALA A 249 13.63 -1.91 10.56
N GLU A 250 13.01 -0.97 9.86
CA GLU A 250 11.57 -0.76 9.68
C GLU A 250 10.70 -1.91 9.16
N PHE A 251 11.11 -3.18 9.16
CA PHE A 251 10.40 -4.26 8.47
C PHE A 251 9.08 -4.66 9.16
N THR A 252 8.13 -5.14 8.37
CA THR A 252 6.79 -5.52 8.83
C THR A 252 6.42 -6.90 8.33
N ALA A 253 5.39 -7.49 8.94
CA ALA A 253 4.81 -8.76 8.47
C ALA A 253 4.35 -8.75 7.00
N LYS A 254 4.06 -7.58 6.42
CA LYS A 254 3.67 -7.46 5.00
C LYS A 254 4.83 -7.75 4.05
N ASP A 255 6.06 -7.43 4.46
CA ASP A 255 7.25 -7.60 3.63
C ASP A 255 7.49 -9.10 3.32
N PHE A 256 7.29 -9.99 4.30
CA PHE A 256 7.33 -11.45 4.12
C PHE A 256 6.41 -11.93 2.99
N ARG A 257 5.14 -11.53 3.02
CA ARG A 257 4.17 -11.95 2.01
C ARG A 257 4.46 -11.36 0.63
N THR A 258 5.07 -10.18 0.57
CA THR A 258 5.49 -9.55 -0.70
C THR A 258 6.70 -10.27 -1.29
N TRP A 259 7.64 -10.68 -0.45
CA TRP A 259 8.77 -11.50 -0.86
C TRP A 259 8.33 -12.87 -1.35
N ALA A 260 7.50 -13.56 -0.56
CA ALA A 260 6.94 -14.85 -0.94
C ALA A 260 6.12 -14.78 -2.23
N GLY A 261 5.30 -13.74 -2.43
CA GLY A 261 4.58 -13.55 -3.69
C GLY A 261 5.51 -13.40 -4.89
N THR A 262 6.64 -12.72 -4.70
CA THR A 262 7.68 -12.57 -5.72
C THR A 262 8.39 -13.89 -6.02
N LEU A 263 8.75 -14.67 -4.99
CA LEU A 263 9.36 -15.99 -5.15
C LEU A 263 8.42 -16.98 -5.86
N LEU A 264 7.15 -17.03 -5.44
CA LEU A 264 6.14 -17.90 -6.04
C LEU A 264 5.89 -17.55 -7.51
N ALA A 265 5.85 -16.25 -7.84
CA ALA A 265 5.72 -15.81 -9.23
C ALA A 265 6.93 -16.22 -10.06
N ALA A 266 8.16 -16.04 -9.53
CA ALA A 266 9.37 -16.46 -10.21
C ALA A 266 9.39 -17.97 -10.47
N ALA A 267 9.05 -18.78 -9.47
CA ALA A 267 8.98 -20.24 -9.59
C ALA A 267 7.94 -20.67 -10.64
N ALA A 268 6.72 -20.10 -10.58
CA ALA A 268 5.66 -20.42 -11.54
C ALA A 268 6.05 -20.04 -12.99
N LEU A 269 6.65 -18.87 -13.19
CA LEU A 269 7.08 -18.43 -14.51
C LEU A 269 8.26 -19.23 -15.04
N LYS A 270 9.21 -19.62 -14.17
CA LYS A 270 10.31 -20.50 -14.56
C LYS A 270 9.81 -21.85 -15.07
N ALA A 271 8.80 -22.42 -14.41
CA ALA A 271 8.19 -23.70 -14.84
C ALA A 271 7.43 -23.60 -16.17
N LEU A 272 7.03 -22.39 -16.58
CA LEU A 272 6.34 -22.11 -17.84
C LEU A 272 7.28 -21.56 -18.92
N ALA A 273 8.59 -21.56 -18.70
CA ALA A 273 9.58 -21.12 -19.68
C ALA A 273 10.15 -22.32 -20.47
N PRO A 274 10.58 -22.15 -21.73
CA PRO A 274 10.43 -20.95 -22.58
C PRO A 274 8.99 -20.83 -23.14
N PHE A 275 8.68 -19.70 -23.80
CA PHE A 275 7.41 -19.47 -24.52
C PHE A 275 7.70 -19.15 -25.99
N LYS A 276 6.72 -19.40 -26.88
CA LYS A 276 6.86 -19.25 -28.34
C LYS A 276 6.33 -17.93 -28.89
N SER A 277 5.51 -17.20 -28.11
CA SER A 277 4.94 -15.93 -28.55
C SER A 277 4.67 -14.96 -27.40
N GLN A 278 4.56 -13.67 -27.71
CA GLN A 278 4.16 -12.65 -26.73
C GLN A 278 2.74 -12.86 -26.19
N ALA A 279 1.84 -13.46 -26.97
CA ALA A 279 0.50 -13.82 -26.50
C ALA A 279 0.56 -14.94 -25.44
N GLU A 280 1.40 -15.95 -25.65
CA GLU A 280 1.68 -16.99 -24.67
C GLU A 280 2.33 -16.42 -23.41
N ALA A 281 3.33 -15.54 -23.55
CA ALA A 281 3.98 -14.90 -22.42
C ALA A 281 2.98 -14.16 -21.51
N LYS A 282 2.05 -13.39 -22.11
CA LYS A 282 0.98 -12.69 -21.38
C LYS A 282 0.05 -13.65 -20.65
N ARG A 283 -0.32 -14.78 -21.28
CA ARG A 283 -1.15 -15.82 -20.66
C ARG A 283 -0.44 -16.46 -19.47
N ASN A 284 0.83 -16.80 -19.63
CA ASN A 284 1.64 -17.40 -18.56
C ASN A 284 1.81 -16.44 -17.37
N VAL A 285 2.04 -15.14 -17.62
CA VAL A 285 2.05 -14.10 -16.58
C VAL A 285 0.70 -13.99 -15.87
N ALA A 286 -0.41 -13.98 -16.60
CA ALA A 286 -1.73 -13.94 -15.99
C ALA A 286 -2.00 -15.16 -15.10
N GLY A 287 -1.66 -16.36 -15.58
CA GLY A 287 -1.79 -17.61 -14.82
C GLY A 287 -0.91 -17.63 -13.56
N ALA A 288 0.36 -17.21 -13.67
CA ALA A 288 1.25 -17.09 -12.52
C ALA A 288 0.70 -16.14 -11.45
N ILE A 289 0.19 -14.97 -11.85
CA ILE A 289 -0.41 -14.02 -10.90
C ILE A 289 -1.66 -14.62 -10.25
N GLN A 290 -2.51 -15.33 -11.01
CA GLN A 290 -3.70 -16.00 -10.47
C GLN A 290 -3.33 -17.06 -9.43
N ALA A 291 -2.31 -17.88 -9.71
CA ALA A 291 -1.81 -18.89 -8.78
C ALA A 291 -1.29 -18.26 -7.47
N VAL A 292 -0.48 -17.20 -7.57
CA VAL A 292 0.01 -16.47 -6.39
C VAL A 292 -1.12 -15.79 -5.63
N ALA A 293 -2.09 -15.20 -6.34
CA ALA A 293 -3.25 -14.55 -5.72
C ALA A 293 -4.09 -15.56 -4.92
N LYS A 294 -4.32 -16.76 -5.47
CA LYS A 294 -4.99 -17.88 -4.78
C LYS A 294 -4.20 -18.29 -3.54
N ARG A 295 -2.89 -18.55 -3.67
CA ARG A 295 -2.02 -18.95 -2.54
C ARG A 295 -1.99 -17.93 -1.41
N LEU A 296 -1.97 -16.63 -1.75
CA LEU A 296 -1.94 -15.55 -0.76
C LEU A 296 -3.34 -15.12 -0.25
N GLY A 297 -4.42 -15.62 -0.84
CA GLY A 297 -5.79 -15.19 -0.56
C GLY A 297 -6.01 -13.70 -0.86
N ASN A 298 -5.60 -13.24 -2.04
CA ASN A 298 -5.77 -11.87 -2.54
C ASN A 298 -6.51 -11.88 -3.89
N THR A 299 -7.06 -10.74 -4.31
CA THR A 299 -7.51 -10.60 -5.71
C THR A 299 -6.30 -10.51 -6.66
N VAL A 300 -6.48 -10.91 -7.92
CA VAL A 300 -5.43 -10.85 -8.96
C VAL A 300 -4.86 -9.44 -9.09
N ALA A 301 -5.73 -8.42 -9.15
CA ALA A 301 -5.32 -7.03 -9.28
C ALA A 301 -4.48 -6.56 -8.08
N VAL A 302 -4.88 -6.91 -6.85
CA VAL A 302 -4.11 -6.57 -5.63
C VAL A 302 -2.80 -7.34 -5.59
N CYS A 303 -2.79 -8.61 -5.98
CA CYS A 303 -1.59 -9.43 -6.02
C CYS A 303 -0.55 -8.87 -6.98
N ARG A 304 -0.94 -8.60 -8.24
CA ARG A 304 -0.09 -7.98 -9.25
C ARG A 304 0.47 -6.64 -8.78
N LYS A 305 -0.39 -5.79 -8.21
CA LYS A 305 0.00 -4.44 -7.82
C LYS A 305 0.83 -4.41 -6.54
N CYS A 306 0.69 -5.34 -5.60
CA CYS A 306 1.21 -5.14 -4.24
C CYS A 306 2.08 -6.27 -3.69
N TYR A 307 2.11 -7.45 -4.34
CA TYR A 307 2.73 -8.66 -3.78
C TYR A 307 3.75 -9.32 -4.70
N ILE A 308 3.85 -8.91 -5.96
CA ILE A 308 4.82 -9.45 -6.93
C ILE A 308 5.70 -8.30 -7.41
N HIS A 309 7.02 -8.46 -7.32
CA HIS A 309 7.96 -7.48 -7.85
C HIS A 309 7.87 -7.39 -9.38
N PRO A 310 7.63 -6.21 -9.98
CA PRO A 310 7.36 -6.06 -11.40
C PRO A 310 8.53 -6.52 -12.28
N ALA A 311 9.77 -6.39 -11.80
CA ALA A 311 10.95 -6.85 -12.52
C ALA A 311 10.95 -8.35 -12.85
N ILE A 312 10.26 -9.20 -12.06
CA ILE A 312 10.11 -10.62 -12.37
C ILE A 312 9.15 -10.85 -13.53
N LEU A 313 8.09 -10.04 -13.61
CA LEU A 313 7.13 -10.13 -14.70
C LEU A 313 7.73 -9.57 -16.00
N ALA A 314 8.41 -8.42 -15.92
CA ALA A 314 9.10 -7.81 -17.06
C ALA A 314 10.17 -8.73 -17.65
N ALA A 315 11.00 -9.30 -16.77
CA ALA A 315 11.98 -10.32 -17.10
C ALA A 315 11.42 -11.45 -17.98
N TYR A 316 10.28 -12.00 -17.57
CA TYR A 316 9.65 -13.09 -18.30
C TYR A 316 9.13 -12.60 -19.66
N MET A 317 8.45 -11.45 -19.69
CA MET A 317 7.93 -10.86 -20.93
C MET A 317 9.04 -10.56 -21.97
N GLU A 318 10.24 -10.22 -21.51
CA GLU A 318 11.44 -9.98 -22.32
C GLU A 318 12.15 -11.27 -22.77
N GLY A 319 11.67 -12.45 -22.34
CA GLY A 319 12.31 -13.74 -22.66
C GLY A 319 13.57 -14.01 -21.82
N ALA A 320 13.86 -13.22 -20.79
CA ALA A 320 15.04 -13.39 -19.96
C ALA A 320 14.87 -14.52 -18.93
N ALA A 321 15.89 -15.37 -18.79
CA ALA A 321 15.90 -16.54 -17.90
C ALA A 321 15.52 -16.21 -16.45
N ILE A 322 14.40 -16.77 -15.95
CA ILE A 322 13.91 -16.49 -14.59
C ILE A 322 14.76 -17.22 -13.55
N PRO A 323 15.38 -16.49 -12.59
CA PRO A 323 16.19 -17.11 -11.55
C PRO A 323 15.35 -17.95 -10.59
N SER A 324 15.97 -18.97 -9.99
CA SER A 324 15.34 -19.85 -9.00
C SER A 324 15.85 -19.65 -7.58
N ASP A 325 17.07 -19.14 -7.40
CA ASP A 325 17.63 -18.89 -6.07
C ASP A 325 17.32 -17.47 -5.59
N GLU A 326 17.24 -17.31 -4.26
CA GLU A 326 16.90 -16.03 -3.64
C GLU A 326 17.91 -14.92 -4.00
N ALA A 327 19.20 -15.23 -4.13
CA ALA A 327 20.25 -14.24 -4.40
C ALA A 327 20.13 -13.65 -5.81
N ALA A 328 19.88 -14.49 -6.83
CA ALA A 328 19.67 -14.04 -8.19
C ALA A 328 18.33 -13.30 -8.36
N ILE A 329 17.28 -13.69 -7.63
CA ILE A 329 16.02 -12.93 -7.56
C ILE A 329 16.26 -11.55 -6.94
N ILE A 330 17.02 -11.46 -5.85
CA ILE A 330 17.43 -10.17 -5.23
C ILE A 330 18.16 -9.30 -6.25
N ALA A 331 19.15 -9.85 -6.96
CA ALA A 331 19.92 -9.13 -7.96
C ALA A 331 19.04 -8.60 -9.11
N ARG A 332 18.08 -9.41 -9.57
CA ARG A 332 17.09 -9.02 -10.58
C ARG A 332 16.22 -7.86 -10.10
N CYS A 333 15.63 -7.98 -8.90
CA CYS A 333 14.78 -6.94 -8.34
C CYS A 333 15.55 -5.61 -8.18
N ARG A 334 16.81 -5.66 -7.74
CA ARG A 334 17.69 -4.48 -7.65
C ARG A 334 17.90 -3.80 -9.00
N ARG A 335 18.15 -4.57 -10.06
CA ARG A 335 18.27 -4.00 -11.43
C ARG A 335 16.97 -3.35 -11.89
N GLY A 336 15.83 -3.97 -11.60
CA GLY A 336 14.52 -3.41 -11.93
C GLY A 336 14.25 -2.07 -11.25
N VAL A 337 14.60 -1.93 -9.97
CA VAL A 337 14.52 -0.66 -9.24
C VAL A 337 15.42 0.41 -9.88
N SER A 338 16.66 0.06 -10.22
CA SER A 338 17.61 0.98 -10.88
C SER A 338 17.13 1.44 -12.25
N ALA A 339 16.55 0.54 -13.05
CA ALA A 339 16.00 0.85 -14.36
C ALA A 339 14.77 1.78 -14.27
N ALA A 340 13.87 1.53 -13.31
CA ALA A 340 12.71 2.37 -13.05
C ALA A 340 13.14 3.79 -12.65
N ALA A 341 14.02 3.93 -11.64
CA ALA A 341 14.55 5.23 -11.21
C ALA A 341 15.29 5.99 -12.33
N SER A 342 15.97 5.28 -13.23
CA SER A 342 16.65 5.87 -14.39
C SER A 342 15.66 6.37 -15.46
N SER A 343 14.58 5.62 -15.69
CA SER A 343 13.51 6.01 -16.62
C SER A 343 12.75 7.25 -16.13
N GLU A 344 12.54 7.37 -14.81
CA GLU A 344 11.94 8.55 -14.20
C GLU A 344 12.81 9.79 -14.32
N LYS A 345 14.12 9.68 -14.07
CA LYS A 345 15.08 10.79 -14.27
C LYS A 345 15.05 11.30 -15.71
N LYS A 346 14.99 10.39 -16.68
CA LYS A 346 14.87 10.74 -18.12
C LYS A 346 13.51 11.38 -18.43
N GLY A 347 12.41 10.88 -17.86
CA GLY A 347 11.07 11.46 -18.01
C GLY A 347 10.96 12.87 -17.39
N ALA A 348 11.50 13.06 -16.18
CA ALA A 348 11.54 14.35 -15.50
C ALA A 348 12.43 15.35 -16.25
N ALA A 349 13.57 14.92 -16.81
CA ALA A 349 14.42 15.74 -17.67
C ALA A 349 13.69 16.18 -18.95
N ARG A 350 12.96 15.28 -19.62
CA ARG A 350 12.13 15.61 -20.79
C ARG A 350 11.01 16.60 -20.44
N LEU A 351 10.36 16.45 -19.28
CA LEU A 351 9.32 17.37 -18.83
C LEU A 351 9.89 18.76 -18.47
N ARG A 352 11.09 18.81 -17.88
CA ARG A 352 11.82 20.07 -17.62
C ARG A 352 12.24 20.75 -18.92
N ALA A 353 12.74 20.00 -19.90
CA ALA A 353 13.09 20.53 -21.23
C ALA A 353 11.88 21.07 -21.99
N ARG A 354 10.71 20.39 -21.91
CA ARG A 354 9.44 20.88 -22.47
C ARG A 354 8.93 22.15 -21.78
N ARG A 355 9.12 22.28 -20.46
CA ARG A 355 8.80 23.51 -19.73
C ARG A 355 9.73 24.66 -20.10
N ALA A 356 11.04 24.40 -20.21
CA ALA A 356 12.02 25.41 -20.61
C ALA A 356 11.73 25.96 -22.02
N THR A 357 11.44 25.07 -22.98
CA THR A 357 11.07 25.45 -24.35
C THR A 357 9.74 26.22 -24.44
N SER A 358 8.76 25.92 -23.57
CA SER A 358 7.51 26.69 -23.48
C SER A 358 7.66 28.09 -22.85
N THR A 359 8.71 28.31 -22.04
CA THR A 359 9.00 29.63 -21.47
C THR A 359 9.75 30.52 -22.47
N THR A 360 10.61 29.93 -23.32
CA THR A 360 11.34 30.66 -24.36
C THR A 360 10.45 31.09 -25.54
N SER A 361 9.32 30.41 -25.80
CA SER A 361 8.39 30.83 -26.86
C SER A 361 7.47 31.99 -26.47
N ARG A 362 7.41 32.36 -25.17
CA ARG A 362 6.60 33.48 -24.66
C ARG A 362 7.36 34.81 -24.58
N SER A 363 8.68 34.83 -24.79
CA SER A 363 9.51 36.03 -24.75
C SER A 363 9.93 36.58 -26.12
N ARG A 364 9.37 36.06 -27.23
CA ARG A 364 9.73 36.49 -28.60
C ARG A 364 8.64 37.22 -29.37
N VAL A 365 7.57 37.68 -28.71
CA VAL A 365 6.55 38.55 -29.33
C VAL A 365 6.46 39.87 -28.58
N SER A 366 7.48 40.71 -28.74
CA SER A 366 7.37 42.16 -28.52
C SER A 366 8.67 42.85 -28.93
N PHE A 367 8.82 43.24 -30.19
CA PHE A 367 9.39 44.54 -30.58
C PHE A 367 9.34 44.72 -32.10
N THR A 368 8.34 45.44 -32.59
CA THR A 368 8.50 46.41 -33.69
C THR A 368 7.33 47.39 -33.63
N ARG A 369 7.64 48.61 -33.19
CA ARG A 369 6.77 49.80 -33.26
C ARG A 369 6.69 50.28 -34.72
N GLY A 370 5.50 50.70 -35.14
CA GLY A 370 5.30 51.52 -36.34
C GLY A 370 3.96 52.26 -36.27
N ARG A 371 4.03 53.56 -35.95
CA ARG A 371 2.91 54.52 -35.98
C ARG A 371 2.35 54.65 -37.41
N SER A 372 1.02 54.77 -37.58
CA SER A 372 0.41 55.76 -38.48
C SER A 372 -1.13 55.76 -38.44
N ALA A 373 -1.67 56.98 -38.25
CA ALA A 373 -2.89 57.59 -38.82
C ALA A 373 -4.28 56.97 -38.65
N ARG A 374 -5.08 57.72 -37.87
CA ARG A 374 -6.50 58.09 -38.11
C ARG A 374 -7.01 57.86 -39.55
N ARG A 375 -8.19 57.23 -39.66
CA ARG A 375 -9.27 57.76 -40.52
C ARG A 375 -10.65 57.32 -40.04
N SER A 376 -11.51 58.32 -39.92
CA SER A 376 -12.93 58.26 -39.64
C SER A 376 -13.73 57.69 -40.81
N ARG A 377 -14.88 57.05 -40.53
CA ARG A 377 -16.14 57.29 -41.26
C ARG A 377 -17.35 56.73 -40.51
N ARG A 378 -18.38 57.58 -40.48
CA ARG A 378 -19.71 57.43 -39.90
C ARG A 378 -20.58 56.42 -40.68
N ALA A 379 -21.48 55.79 -39.93
CA ALA A 379 -22.91 55.55 -40.15
C ALA A 379 -23.43 55.11 -41.54
N ARG A 380 -24.24 54.04 -41.55
CA ARG A 380 -25.68 54.12 -41.89
C ARG A 380 -26.43 52.84 -41.51
N SER A 381 -27.65 53.07 -41.04
CA SER A 381 -28.74 52.17 -40.69
C SER A 381 -29.47 51.63 -41.92
N SER A 382 -30.04 50.42 -41.83
CA SER A 382 -31.38 50.12 -42.38
C SER A 382 -31.92 48.77 -41.89
N THR A 383 -32.94 48.91 -41.05
CA THR A 383 -34.16 48.11 -40.82
C THR A 383 -34.61 47.02 -41.81
N SER A 384 -35.12 45.94 -41.20
CA SER A 384 -36.36 45.18 -41.53
C SER A 384 -36.25 44.08 -42.61
N ARG A 385 -36.92 42.92 -42.56
CA ARG A 385 -38.28 42.49 -42.13
C ARG A 385 -38.27 40.94 -42.05
N SER A 386 -38.74 40.29 -40.97
CA SER A 386 -40.08 39.65 -40.79
C SER A 386 -40.38 38.37 -41.59
N ALA A 387 -40.68 37.27 -40.87
CA ALA A 387 -41.78 36.30 -41.04
C ALA A 387 -41.34 34.97 -40.37
N SER A 388 -41.84 34.53 -39.20
CA SER A 388 -43.18 33.96 -38.91
C SER A 388 -43.52 32.82 -39.89
N THR A 389 -43.78 31.56 -39.51
CA THR A 389 -44.77 31.03 -38.55
C THR A 389 -44.51 29.51 -38.45
N ARG A 390 -44.37 28.86 -37.29
CA ARG A 390 -45.41 28.37 -36.33
C ARG A 390 -46.05 27.00 -36.76
N PRO A 391 -46.81 26.27 -35.91
CA PRO A 391 -46.31 25.15 -35.10
C PRO A 391 -47.25 23.89 -35.12
N ALA A 392 -47.18 23.08 -34.05
CA ALA A 392 -48.16 22.08 -33.55
C ALA A 392 -48.07 20.69 -34.19
N SER A 393 -48.31 19.54 -33.55
CA SER A 393 -48.79 19.09 -32.22
C SER A 393 -48.52 17.56 -32.21
N ARG A 394 -48.40 16.82 -31.11
CA ARG A 394 -49.29 16.63 -29.96
C ARG A 394 -48.51 16.17 -28.75
#